data_AF-A0A376TM13-F1
#
_entry.id   AF-A0A376TM13-F1
#
_cell.length_a   1.000
_cell.length_b   1.000
_cell.length_c   1.000
_cell.angle_alpha   90.00
_cell.angle_beta   90.00
_cell.angle_gamma   90.00
#
_symmetry.space_group_name_H-M   'P 1'
#
loop_
_entity.id
_entity.type
_entity.pdbx_description
1 polymer ?
#
loop_
_entity_poly.entity_id
_entity_poly.type
_entity_poly.pdbx_seq_one_letter_code
_entity_poly.pdbx_strand_id
1 'polypeptide(L)'
;MILGTKGGRPRDTLIQDAGAVKQALDNAIAVTERRNGRLIDAASLKQAMKYWRNQTLRMGLTGKYSPHSLRCAWAQDDIRRYLAQGFSEKEALAMVAMDLGHGDGRGRWVKQVYAHEWQEE
;
A
#
# COMPACT_ATOMS: atom_id res chain seq x y z
N MET A 1 -3.72 21.79 1.43
CA MET A 1 -2.70 20.75 1.66
C MET A 1 -3.42 19.44 1.95
N ILE A 2 -3.20 18.40 1.13
CA ILE A 2 -3.78 17.08 1.41
C ILE A 2 -2.87 16.38 2.43
N LEU A 3 -3.36 16.25 3.67
CA LEU A 3 -2.66 15.53 4.73
C LEU A 3 -2.32 14.10 4.28
N GLY A 4 -1.09 13.62 4.53
CA GLY A 4 -0.67 12.26 4.17
C GLY A 4 -0.14 12.06 2.74
N THR A 5 0.10 13.13 1.99
CA THR A 5 0.74 13.08 0.66
C THR A 5 2.17 13.63 0.70
N LYS A 6 3.09 13.00 -0.05
CA LYS A 6 4.45 13.55 -0.21
C LYS A 6 4.38 14.77 -1.11
N GLY A 7 4.73 15.95 -0.57
CA GLY A 7 4.74 17.20 -1.34
C GLY A 7 3.36 17.77 -1.67
N GLY A 8 2.29 17.34 -0.99
CA GLY A 8 0.95 17.92 -1.16
C GLY A 8 0.23 17.54 -2.46
N ARG A 9 0.79 16.61 -3.24
CA ARG A 9 0.26 16.23 -4.56
C ARG A 9 -0.88 15.22 -4.40
N PRO A 10 -2.07 15.48 -4.98
CA PRO A 10 -3.11 14.48 -5.07
C PRO A 10 -2.60 13.27 -5.87
N ARG A 11 -3.12 12.09 -5.52
CA ARG A 11 -2.93 10.87 -6.28
C ARG A 11 -4.26 10.16 -6.35
N ASP A 12 -4.58 9.67 -7.53
CA ASP A 12 -5.64 8.69 -7.68
C ASP A 12 -4.99 7.31 -7.58
N THR A 13 -5.66 6.40 -6.89
CA THR A 13 -5.22 5.02 -6.74
C THR A 13 -6.40 4.11 -6.95
N LEU A 14 -6.20 3.04 -7.71
CA LEU A 14 -7.23 2.08 -7.98
C LEU A 14 -7.47 1.19 -6.74
N ILE A 15 -8.74 0.95 -6.41
CA ILE A 15 -9.13 0.05 -5.33
C ILE A 15 -9.23 -1.36 -5.90
N GLN A 16 -8.27 -2.23 -5.55
CA GLN A 16 -8.19 -3.61 -6.04
C GLN A 16 -9.41 -4.46 -5.68
N ASP A 17 -9.83 -4.39 -4.42
CA ASP A 17 -11.02 -5.07 -3.90
C ASP A 17 -11.84 -4.07 -3.06
N ALA A 18 -12.90 -3.54 -3.67
CA ALA A 18 -13.77 -2.58 -3.02
C ALA A 18 -14.53 -3.18 -1.81
N GLY A 19 -14.84 -4.47 -1.84
CA GLY A 19 -15.52 -5.15 -0.75
C GLY A 19 -14.62 -5.29 0.48
N ALA A 20 -13.40 -5.80 0.28
CA ALA A 20 -12.41 -5.93 1.34
C ALA A 20 -12.00 -4.57 1.92
N VAL A 21 -11.79 -3.56 1.07
CA VAL A 21 -11.48 -2.20 1.52
C VAL A 21 -12.64 -1.59 2.32
N LYS A 22 -13.88 -1.75 1.85
CA LYS A 22 -15.05 -1.29 2.61
C LYS A 22 -15.11 -1.96 3.99
N GLN A 23 -14.93 -3.27 4.06
CA GLN A 23 -14.94 -3.99 5.33
C GLN A 23 -13.82 -3.52 6.28
N ALA A 24 -12.63 -3.26 5.75
CA ALA A 24 -11.51 -2.72 6.53
C ALA A 24 -11.81 -1.31 7.05
N LEU A 25 -12.46 -0.46 6.23
CA LEU A 25 -12.87 0.89 6.61
C LEU A 25 -13.97 0.87 7.67
N ASP A 26 -14.99 0.03 7.52
CA ASP A 26 -16.07 -0.10 8.51
C ASP A 26 -15.50 -0.53 9.88
N ASN A 27 -14.56 -1.48 9.90
CA ASN A 27 -13.85 -1.90 11.11
C ASN A 27 -13.00 -0.76 11.70
N ALA A 28 -12.29 -0.02 10.85
CA ALA A 28 -11.48 1.13 11.27
C ALA A 28 -12.33 2.21 11.93
N ILE A 29 -13.47 2.58 11.34
CA ILE A 29 -14.41 3.57 11.86
C ILE A 29 -14.94 3.14 13.23
N ALA A 30 -15.41 1.90 13.36
CA ALA A 30 -15.91 1.39 14.64
C ALA A 30 -14.84 1.42 15.75
N VAL A 31 -13.55 1.24 15.40
CA VAL A 31 -12.43 1.37 16.35
C VAL A 31 -12.16 2.82 16.71
N THR A 32 -12.14 3.73 15.73
CA THR A 32 -11.82 5.16 15.98
C THR A 32 -12.90 5.85 16.79
N GLU A 33 -14.18 5.52 16.60
CA GLU A 33 -15.30 6.04 17.41
C GLU A 33 -15.10 5.79 18.90
N ARG A 34 -14.52 4.64 19.26
CA ARG A 34 -14.23 4.26 20.66
C ARG A 34 -12.93 4.83 21.20
N ARG A 35 -12.14 5.51 20.35
CA ARG A 35 -10.75 5.94 20.63
C ARG A 35 -10.51 7.40 20.26
N ASN A 36 -11.53 8.25 20.40
CA ASN A 36 -11.44 9.68 20.11
C ASN A 36 -10.86 9.99 18.72
N GLY A 37 -11.31 9.23 17.70
CA GLY A 37 -10.86 9.40 16.32
C GLY A 37 -9.53 8.72 15.97
N ARG A 38 -8.94 7.91 16.87
CA ARG A 38 -7.61 7.30 16.65
C ARG A 38 -7.69 5.79 16.44
N LEU A 39 -6.99 5.28 15.43
CA LEU A 39 -6.86 3.83 15.23
C LEU A 39 -6.00 3.20 16.33
N ILE A 40 -4.92 3.87 16.71
CA ILE A 40 -4.03 3.48 17.79
C ILE A 40 -4.07 4.61 18.81
N ASP A 41 -4.68 4.37 19.95
CA ASP A 41 -4.69 5.33 21.03
C ASP A 41 -3.39 5.23 21.83
N ALA A 42 -2.50 6.20 21.61
CA ALA A 42 -1.21 6.29 22.26
C ALA A 42 -0.89 7.76 22.56
N ALA A 43 -0.06 7.99 23.58
CA ALA A 43 0.25 9.34 24.04
C ALA A 43 1.10 10.15 23.03
N SER A 44 1.75 9.48 22.07
CA SER A 44 2.57 10.12 21.03
C SER A 44 2.60 9.32 19.74
N LEU A 45 2.92 9.98 18.62
CA LEU A 45 3.13 9.33 17.32
C LEU A 45 4.22 8.24 17.41
N LYS A 46 5.31 8.50 18.14
CA LYS A 46 6.39 7.52 18.33
C LYS A 46 5.88 6.23 19.00
N GLN A 47 5.03 6.35 20.02
CA GLN A 47 4.44 5.19 20.68
C GLN A 47 3.45 4.47 19.78
N ALA A 48 2.62 5.19 19.02
CA ALA A 48 1.71 4.59 18.05
C ALA A 48 2.46 3.78 16.99
N MET A 49 3.54 4.34 16.42
CA MET A 49 4.40 3.64 15.46
C MET A 49 5.07 2.42 16.07
N LYS A 50 5.53 2.50 17.33
CA LYS A 50 6.11 1.35 18.05
C LYS A 50 5.07 0.25 18.26
N TYR A 51 3.86 0.61 18.70
CA TYR A 51 2.76 -0.34 18.87
C TYR A 51 2.45 -1.06 17.56
N TRP A 52 2.28 -0.30 16.46
CA TRP A 52 2.01 -0.88 15.14
C TRP A 52 3.11 -1.86 14.71
N ARG A 53 4.38 -1.47 14.79
CA ARG A 53 5.52 -2.37 14.46
C ARG A 53 5.51 -3.64 15.32
N ASN A 54 5.22 -3.52 16.61
CA ASN A 54 5.16 -4.70 17.48
C ASN A 54 4.01 -5.64 17.09
N GLN A 55 2.86 -5.10 16.69
CA GLN A 55 1.74 -5.92 16.20
C GLN A 55 2.09 -6.64 14.90
N THR A 56 2.70 -5.94 13.94
CA THR A 56 3.10 -6.58 12.67
C THR A 56 4.15 -7.67 12.87
N LEU A 57 5.12 -7.46 13.76
CA LEU A 57 6.08 -8.50 14.15
C LEU A 57 5.39 -9.73 14.77
N ARG A 58 4.40 -9.53 15.65
CA ARG A 58 3.61 -10.61 16.25
C ARG A 58 2.77 -11.38 15.22
N MET A 59 2.40 -10.74 14.12
CA MET A 59 1.71 -11.36 12.99
C MET A 59 2.68 -12.07 12.03
N GLY A 60 3.98 -12.11 12.33
CA GLY A 60 4.99 -12.77 11.51
C GLY A 60 5.53 -11.91 10.36
N LEU A 61 5.14 -10.63 10.26
CA LEU A 61 5.63 -9.71 9.24
C LEU A 61 7.06 -9.26 9.54
N THR A 62 8.01 -10.14 9.27
CA THR A 62 9.45 -9.99 9.57
C THR A 62 10.30 -10.34 8.35
N GLY A 63 11.57 -9.91 8.33
CA GLY A 63 12.50 -10.21 7.24
C GLY A 63 11.96 -9.84 5.86
N LYS A 64 11.95 -10.80 4.92
CA LYS A 64 11.40 -10.61 3.56
C LYS A 64 9.92 -10.25 3.54
N TYR A 65 9.16 -10.65 4.56
CA TYR A 65 7.74 -10.36 4.73
C TYR A 65 7.47 -9.19 5.69
N SER A 66 8.43 -8.29 5.87
CA SER A 66 8.24 -7.08 6.69
C SER A 66 7.05 -6.24 6.20
N PRO A 67 6.52 -5.28 6.97
CA PRO A 67 5.39 -4.45 6.51
C PRO A 67 5.61 -3.72 5.17
N HIS A 68 6.86 -3.50 4.75
CA HIS A 68 7.15 -2.97 3.41
C HIS A 68 6.75 -3.95 2.30
N SER A 69 6.85 -5.26 2.55
CA SER A 69 6.42 -6.30 1.62
C SER A 69 4.93 -6.24 1.30
N LEU A 70 4.07 -5.72 2.19
CA LEU A 70 2.65 -5.48 1.89
C LEU A 70 2.48 -4.48 0.74
N ARG A 71 3.33 -3.44 0.67
CA ARG A 71 3.35 -2.52 -0.45
C ARG A 71 3.87 -3.19 -1.73
N CYS A 72 4.82 -4.11 -1.61
CA CYS A 72 5.30 -4.88 -2.74
C CYS A 72 4.22 -5.83 -3.28
N ALA A 73 3.53 -6.56 -2.41
CA ALA A 73 2.43 -7.45 -2.77
C ALA A 73 1.31 -6.68 -3.48
N TRP A 74 0.87 -5.56 -2.88
CA TRP A 74 -0.11 -4.67 -3.50
C TRP A 74 0.33 -4.22 -4.90
N ALA A 75 1.58 -3.78 -5.06
CA ALA A 75 2.10 -3.34 -6.36
C ALA A 75 2.14 -4.50 -7.38
N GLN A 76 2.55 -5.70 -6.97
CA GLN A 76 2.56 -6.88 -7.85
C GLN A 76 1.17 -7.25 -8.33
N ASP A 77 0.17 -7.22 -7.43
CA ASP A 77 -1.22 -7.50 -7.78
C ASP A 77 -1.78 -6.47 -8.77
N ASP A 78 -1.40 -5.19 -8.60
CA ASP A 78 -1.79 -4.13 -9.51
C ASP A 78 -1.14 -4.28 -10.89
N ILE A 79 0.14 -4.63 -10.96
CA ILE A 79 0.80 -4.90 -12.25
C ILE A 79 0.11 -6.09 -12.95
N ARG A 80 -0.15 -7.20 -12.23
CA ARG A 80 -0.88 -8.37 -12.79
C ARG A 80 -2.25 -7.98 -13.32
N ARG A 81 -2.97 -7.14 -12.58
CA ARG A 81 -4.30 -6.65 -12.95
C ARG A 81 -4.27 -5.82 -14.24
N TYR A 82 -3.32 -4.90 -14.39
CA TYR A 82 -3.21 -4.11 -15.63
C TYR A 82 -2.80 -4.98 -16.82
N LEU A 83 -1.89 -5.94 -16.63
CA LEU A 83 -1.59 -6.91 -17.69
C LEU A 83 -2.81 -7.73 -18.11
N ALA A 84 -3.60 -8.21 -17.15
CA ALA A 84 -4.83 -8.96 -17.43
C ALA A 84 -5.90 -8.12 -18.18
N GLN A 85 -5.83 -6.80 -18.10
CA GLN A 85 -6.67 -5.88 -18.88
C GLN A 85 -6.14 -5.61 -20.30
N GLY A 86 -5.00 -6.21 -20.68
CA GLY A 86 -4.40 -6.09 -22.01
C GLY A 86 -3.40 -4.95 -22.17
N PHE A 87 -3.01 -4.28 -21.08
CA PHE A 87 -1.95 -3.27 -21.14
C PHE A 87 -0.60 -3.94 -21.41
N SER A 88 0.28 -3.23 -22.12
CA SER A 88 1.66 -3.65 -22.23
C SER A 88 2.37 -3.58 -20.88
N GLU A 89 3.48 -4.31 -20.73
CA GLU A 89 4.30 -4.25 -19.51
C GLU A 89 4.73 -2.80 -19.19
N LYS A 90 5.11 -2.03 -20.21
CA LYS A 90 5.50 -0.62 -20.05
C LYS A 90 4.37 0.23 -19.49
N GLU A 91 3.16 0.05 -19.99
CA GLU A 91 1.98 0.79 -19.52
C GLU A 91 1.58 0.34 -18.12
N ALA A 92 1.52 -0.96 -17.85
CA ALA A 92 1.22 -1.49 -16.52
C ALA A 92 2.20 -0.95 -15.47
N LEU A 93 3.50 -0.95 -15.75
CA LEU A 93 4.51 -0.40 -14.84
C LEU A 93 4.38 1.13 -14.66
N ALA A 94 3.97 1.87 -15.69
CA ALA A 94 3.72 3.31 -15.59
C ALA A 94 2.47 3.60 -14.74
N MET A 95 1.40 2.83 -14.91
CA MET A 95 0.18 2.93 -14.10
C MET A 95 0.47 2.68 -12.63
N VAL A 96 1.14 1.57 -12.30
CA VAL A 96 1.50 1.26 -10.92
C VAL A 96 2.45 2.31 -10.33
N ALA A 97 3.34 2.89 -11.14
CA ALA A 97 4.16 4.01 -10.68
C ALA A 97 3.31 5.25 -10.32
N MET A 98 2.25 5.54 -11.07
CA MET A 98 1.29 6.60 -10.73
C MET A 98 0.51 6.28 -9.45
N ASP A 99 -0.04 5.07 -9.33
CA ASP A 99 -0.83 4.65 -8.17
C ASP A 99 0.01 4.68 -6.87
N LEU A 100 1.29 4.31 -6.97
CA LEU A 100 2.26 4.39 -5.87
C LEU A 100 2.67 5.83 -5.50
N GLY A 101 2.33 6.82 -6.34
CA GLY A 101 2.71 8.23 -6.19
C GLY A 101 4.14 8.56 -6.64
N HIS A 102 4.71 7.77 -7.56
CA HIS A 102 6.05 7.98 -8.13
C HIS A 102 6.04 8.76 -9.45
N GLY A 103 4.87 8.89 -10.09
CA GLY A 103 4.71 9.45 -11.43
C GLY A 103 4.99 8.41 -12.53
N ASP A 104 4.45 8.65 -13.72
CA ASP A 104 4.51 7.76 -14.90
C ASP A 104 5.94 7.43 -15.38
N GLY A 105 6.89 8.35 -15.22
CA GLY A 105 8.30 8.17 -15.60
C GLY A 105 9.12 7.16 -14.77
N ARG A 106 8.50 6.45 -13.80
CA ARG A 106 9.20 5.57 -12.84
C ARG A 106 8.94 4.07 -13.05
N GLY A 107 8.34 3.65 -14.16
CA GLY A 107 8.06 2.22 -14.44
C GLY A 107 9.28 1.29 -14.33
N ARG A 108 10.47 1.72 -14.78
CA ARG A 108 11.71 0.94 -14.63
C ARG A 108 12.09 0.70 -13.16
N TRP A 109 11.89 1.71 -12.31
CA TRP A 109 12.15 1.60 -10.88
C TRP A 109 11.12 0.70 -10.20
N VAL A 110 9.84 0.78 -10.60
CA VAL A 110 8.79 -0.14 -10.14
C VAL A 110 9.16 -1.59 -10.46
N LYS A 111 9.63 -1.86 -11.68
CA LYS A 111 10.10 -3.21 -12.05
C LYS A 111 11.23 -3.70 -11.14
N GLN A 112 12.22 -2.85 -10.87
CA GLN A 112 13.37 -3.21 -10.02
C GLN A 112 12.98 -3.46 -8.56
N VAL A 113 12.03 -2.70 -8.02
CA VAL A 113 11.70 -2.73 -6.58
C VAL A 113 10.57 -3.70 -6.26
N TYR A 114 9.60 -3.83 -7.18
CA TYR A 114 8.36 -4.56 -6.93
C TYR A 114 8.19 -5.80 -7.80
N ALA A 115 8.79 -5.86 -8.99
CA ALA A 115 8.63 -7.01 -9.89
C ALA A 115 9.71 -8.10 -9.69
N HIS A 116 10.50 -8.06 -8.61
CA HIS A 116 11.65 -8.97 -8.44
C HIS A 116 11.26 -10.44 -8.20
N GLU A 117 9.99 -10.73 -7.87
CA GLU A 117 9.44 -12.10 -7.76
C GLU A 117 8.62 -12.52 -9.00
N TRP A 118 8.78 -11.83 -10.15
CA TRP A 118 8.12 -12.14 -11.43
C TRP A 118 8.76 -13.28 -12.23
N GLN A 119 9.50 -14.18 -11.58
CA GLN A 119 9.93 -15.40 -12.27
C GLN A 119 8.71 -16.32 -12.29
N GLU A 120 8.05 -16.41 -13.44
CA GLU A 120 7.16 -17.53 -13.75
C GLU A 120 7.94 -18.82 -13.50
N GLU A 121 7.38 -19.72 -12.68
CA GLU A 121 7.72 -21.15 -12.74
C GLU A 121 7.19 -21.75 -14.05
#